data_AF-A0A9D9D890-F1
#
_entry.id   AF-A0A9D9D890-F1
#
_cell.length_a   1.000
_cell.length_b   1.000
_cell.length_c   1.000
_cell.angle_alpha   90.00
_cell.angle_beta   90.00
_cell.angle_gamma   90.00
#
_symmetry.space_group_name_H-M   'P 1'
#
loop_
_entity.id
_entity.type
_entity.pdbx_description
1 polymer ?
#
loop_
_entity_poly.entity_id
_entity_poly.type
_entity_poly.pdbx_seq_one_letter_code
_entity_poly.pdbx_strand_id
1 'polypeptide(L)' 'MLLVYFDAIHYKIRSDGKVQTRSAYTCLCIDVQWQRDLLGIWIGESVRRIPSGKEHISGCRC' A
#
# COMPACT_ATOMS: atom_id res chain seq x y z
N MET A 1 -15.11 18.58 -12.78
CA MET A 1 -13.99 17.62 -12.67
C MET A 1 -13.36 17.39 -14.03
N LEU A 2 -12.19 17.99 -14.25
CA LEU A 2 -11.47 17.91 -15.52
C LEU A 2 -10.37 16.84 -15.46
N LEU A 3 -9.77 16.65 -14.28
CA LEU A 3 -8.63 15.76 -14.07
C LEU A 3 -8.78 15.05 -12.72
N VAL A 4 -8.49 13.75 -12.72
CA VAL A 4 -8.34 12.92 -11.51
C VAL A 4 -6.93 12.39 -11.47
N TYR A 5 -6.26 12.62 -10.35
CA TYR A 5 -4.96 12.06 -10.05
C TYR A 5 -5.12 10.97 -9.00
N PHE A 6 -4.48 9.84 -9.27
CA PHE A 6 -4.40 8.73 -8.34
C PHE A 6 -2.95 8.53 -7.95
N ASP A 7 -2.67 8.58 -6.66
CA ASP A 7 -1.34 8.32 -6.10
C ASP A 7 -1.37 7.10 -5.18
N ALA A 8 -0.27 6.36 -5.12
CA ALA A 8 -0.11 5.15 -4.32
C ALA A 8 1.19 5.20 -3.53
N ILE A 9 1.06 5.40 -2.22
CA ILE A 9 2.20 5.48 -1.30
C ILE A 9 2.33 4.15 -0.56
N HIS A 10 3.42 3.42 -0.82
CA HIS A 10 3.75 2.20 -0.11
C HIS A 10 4.67 2.51 1.09
N TYR A 11 4.22 2.17 2.29
CA TYR A 11 4.99 2.39 3.52
C TYR A 11 5.07 1.11 4.35
N LYS A 12 6.18 0.95 5.07
CA LYS A 12 6.41 -0.18 5.97
C LYS A 12 6.16 0.28 7.40
N ILE A 13 5.19 -0.33 8.05
CA ILE A 13 4.94 -0.13 9.48
C ILE A 13 5.50 -1.30 10.27
N ARG A 14 6.01 -1.02 11.48
CA ARG A 14 6.28 -2.06 12.46
C ARG A 14 5.10 -2.11 13.42
N SER A 15 4.41 -3.24 13.45
CA SER A 15 3.32 -3.47 14.39
C SER A 15 3.53 -4.85 15.01
N ASP A 16 3.53 -4.90 16.33
CA ASP A 16 3.66 -6.14 17.10
C ASP A 16 4.92 -6.97 16.76
N GLY A 17 6.05 -6.28 16.61
CA GLY A 17 7.34 -6.89 16.24
C GLY A 17 7.45 -7.35 14.79
N LYS A 18 6.38 -7.27 13.98
CA LYS A 18 6.36 -7.65 12.57
C LYS A 18 6.38 -6.41 11.67
N VAL A 19 7.20 -6.45 10.61
CA VAL A 19 7.19 -5.41 9.57
C VAL A 19 6.07 -5.72 8.59
N GLN A 20 5.00 -4.94 8.64
CA GLN A 20 3.90 -5.01 7.68
C GLN A 20 4.09 -3.94 6.60
N THR A 21 3.79 -4.28 5.36
CA THR A 21 3.76 -3.31 4.26
C THR A 21 2.32 -2.93 4.01
N ARG A 22 2.02 -1.63 3.96
CA ARG A 22 0.70 -1.09 3.66
C ARG A 22 0.81 -0.13 2.47
N SER A 23 -0.29 0.04 1.75
CA SER A 23 -0.43 1.04 0.69
C SER A 23 -1.51 2.04 1.08
N ALA A 24 -1.25 3.32 0.89
CA ALA A 24 -2.27 4.35 0.92
C ALA A 24 -2.50 4.84 -0.51
N TYR A 25 -3.76 4.83 -0.92
CA TYR A 25 -4.21 5.32 -2.20
C TYR A 25 -4.94 6.63 -2.01
N THR A 26 -4.57 7.65 -2.78
CA THR A 26 -5.12 9.00 -2.65
C THR A 26 -5.72 9.42 -3.99
N CYS A 27 -6.97 9.88 -3.96
CA CYS A 27 -7.63 10.46 -5.14
C CYS A 27 -7.71 11.98 -5.02
N LEU A 28 -7.05 12.69 -5.92
CA LEU A 28 -7.09 14.15 -6.01
C LEU A 28 -7.85 14.58 -7.26
N CYS A 29 -8.80 15.48 -7.08
CA CYS A 29 -9.54 16.12 -8.16
C CYS A 29 -8.98 17.51 -8.42
N ILE A 30 -8.90 17.91 -9.70
CA ILE A 30 -8.71 19.30 -10.09
C ILE A 30 -9.93 19.76 -10.89
N ASP A 31 -10.51 20.88 -10.47
CA ASP A 31 -11.59 21.52 -11.19
C ASP A 31 -11.08 22.53 -12.24
N VAL A 32 -11.97 22.94 -13.15
CA VAL A 32 -11.66 23.89 -14.24
C VAL A 32 -11.19 25.25 -13.74
N GLN A 33 -11.48 25.59 -12.47
CA GLN A 33 -11.01 26.78 -11.79
C GLN A 33 -9.65 26.59 -11.08
N TRP A 34 -8.91 25.53 -11.43
CA TRP A 34 -7.63 25.14 -10.81
C TRP A 34 -7.69 24.89 -9.30
N GLN A 35 -8.89 24.67 -8.76
CA GLN A 35 -9.07 24.28 -7.38
C GLN A 35 -8.80 22.77 -7.25
N ARG A 36 -8.04 22.42 -6.20
CA ARG A 36 -7.64 21.03 -5.92
C ARG A 36 -8.39 20.53 -4.71
N ASP A 37 -9.16 19.47 -4.90
CA ASP A 37 -9.94 18.84 -3.84
C ASP A 37 -9.53 17.39 -3.64
N LEU A 38 -9.38 16.97 -2.39
CA LEU A 38 -9.12 15.59 -2.02
C LEU A 38 -10.44 14.82 -1.98
N LEU A 39 -10.65 13.88 -2.91
CA LEU A 39 -11.87 13.07 -2.98
C LEU A 39 -11.89 11.97 -1.90
N GLY A 40 -10.71 11.48 -1.50
CA GLY A 40 -10.61 10.47 -0.46
C GLY A 40 -9.23 9.82 -0.35
N ILE A 41 -9.04 9.10 0.75
CA ILE A 41 -7.86 8.28 1.03
C ILE A 41 -8.35 6.87 1.35
N TRP A 42 -7.76 5.87 0.71
CA TRP A 42 -8.02 4.46 0.96
C TRP A 42 -6.75 3.79 1.44
N ILE A 43 -6.80 3.17 2.61
CA ILE A 43 -5.67 2.43 3.17
C ILE A 43 -5.88 0.95 2.84
N GLY A 44 -5.01 0.41 1.99
CA GLY A 44 -4.93 -1.01 1.68
C GLY A 44 -3.86 -1.69 2.51
N GLU A 45 -4.18 -2.83 3.10
CA GLU A 45 -3.15 -3.74 3.57
C GLU A 45 -2.57 -4.48 2.35
N SER A 46 -1.26 -4.35 2.14
CA SER A 46 -0.63 -5.17 1.12
C SER A 46 -0.52 -6.58 1.68
N VAL A 47 -1.34 -7.49 1.13
CA VAL A 47 -1.24 -8.92 1.43
C VAL A 47 0.11 -9.39 0.90
N ARG A 48 1.14 -9.29 1.73
CA ARG A 48 2.29 -10.17 1.58
C ARG A 48 1.75 -11.58 1.79
N ARG A 49 1.51 -12.31 0.69
CA ARG A 49 1.51 -13.77 0.73
C ARG A 49 2.92 -14.20 1.12
N ILE A 50 3.19 -14.18 2.42
CA ILE A 50 4.15 -15.10 3.00
C ILE A 50 3.46 -16.46 2.85
N PRO A 51 3.99 -17.44 2.12
CA PRO A 51 3.43 -18.77 2.16
C PRO A 51 3.54 -19.26 3.62
N SER A 52 2.42 -19.29 4.35
CA SER A 52 2.35 -20.03 5.60
C SER A 52 2.32 -21.50 5.25
N GLY A 53 3.43 -22.19 5.49
CA GLY A 53 3.53 -23.65 5.36
C GLY A 53 4.19 -24.10 4.06
N LYS A 54 5.53 -24.13 4.04
CA LYS A 54 6.24 -25.22 3.37
C LYS A 54 6.89 -26.06 4.46
N GLU A 55 6.45 -27.31 4.52
CA GLU A 55 7.09 -28.38 5.27
C GLU A 55 8.58 -28.47 4.93
N HIS A 56 9.34 -28.82 5.95
CA HIS A 56 10.63 -29.50 5.94
C HIS A 56 11.16 -29.92 4.55
N ILE A 57 12.20 -29.24 4.06
CA ILE A 57 13.29 -29.91 3.35
C ILE A 57 14.62 -29.27 3.74
N SER A 58 15.46 -30.16 4.24
CA SER A 58 16.86 -30.04 4.62
C SER A 58 17.71 -29.13 3.75
N GLY A 59 18.62 -28.41 4.42
CA GLY A 59 19.99 -28.25 3.94
C GLY A 59 20.24 -27.08 2.99
N CYS A 60 20.81 -26.02 3.51
CA CYS A 60 22.22 -25.72 3.25
C CYS A 60 22.69 -24.59 4.17
N ARG A 61 23.76 -24.91 4.91
CA ARG A 61 24.68 -23.95 5.50
C ARG A 61 25.61 -23.48 4.38
N CYS A 62 25.63 -22.18 4.12
CA CYS A 62 26.82 -21.43 3.75
C CYS A 62 26.48 -19.93 3.82
#